data_AF-A0A2P2LSV8-F1
#
_entry.id   AF-A0A2P2LSV8-F1
#
_cell.length_a   1.000
_cell.length_b   1.000
_cell.length_c   1.000
_cell.angle_alpha   90.00
_cell.angle_beta   90.00
_cell.angle_gamma   90.00
#
_symmetry.space_group_name_H-M   'P 1'
#
loop_
_entity.id
_entity.type
_entity.pdbx_description
1 polymer ?
#
loop_
_entity_poly.entity_id
_entity_poly.type
_entity_poly.pdbx_seq_one_letter_code
_entity_poly.pdbx_strand_id
1 'polypeptide(L)' 'MSTDVLARGQVLGEDGVRVHSLVLPGLPASTTVYFSGKGEIYSIKHEIIDVQSLMPGLLLGIRKVIRLKNLVYGLEKFL' A
#
# COMPACT_ATOMS: atom_id res chain seq x y z
N MET A 1 9.48 16.34 -9.08
CA MET A 1 10.46 16.44 -7.97
C MET A 1 10.96 15.03 -7.71
N SER A 2 12.19 14.72 -8.14
CA SER A 2 12.83 13.43 -7.92
C SER A 2 13.33 13.33 -6.49
N THR A 3 13.07 12.21 -5.82
CA THR A 3 13.81 11.78 -4.62
C THR A 3 14.38 10.40 -4.90
N ASP A 4 15.60 10.42 -5.43
CA ASP A 4 16.59 9.36 -5.69
C ASP A 4 16.14 7.90 -5.60
N VAL A 5 16.04 7.27 -6.78
CA VAL A 5 15.43 5.95 -6.99
C VAL A 5 16.42 4.81 -6.70
N LEU A 6 16.14 4.00 -5.68
CA LEU A 6 16.64 2.62 -5.60
C LEU A 6 15.50 1.68 -5.22
N ALA A 7 15.33 0.63 -6.01
CA ALA A 7 14.77 -0.62 -5.55
C ALA A 7 15.04 -1.72 -6.57
N ARG A 8 15.89 -2.67 -6.18
CA ARG A 8 15.66 -4.14 -6.28
C ARG A 8 16.62 -4.79 -5.30
N GLY A 9 16.12 -5.16 -4.12
CA GLY A 9 16.90 -5.78 -3.04
C GLY A 9 17.42 -4.80 -1.98
N GLN A 10 16.94 -3.55 -1.99
CA GLN A 10 17.28 -2.59 -0.95
C GLN A 10 16.71 -3.07 0.38
N VAL A 11 17.53 -2.96 1.42
CA VAL A 11 17.13 -3.17 2.81
C VAL A 11 16.74 -1.81 3.39
N LEU A 12 15.49 -1.68 3.84
CA LEU A 12 14.93 -0.46 4.41
C LEU A 12 14.64 -0.64 5.91
N GLY A 13 14.85 0.44 6.66
CA GLY A 13 14.61 0.51 8.10
C GLY A 13 15.66 -0.25 8.93
N GLU A 14 15.63 -0.04 10.24
CA GLU A 14 16.47 -0.78 11.20
C GLU A 14 16.07 -2.26 11.26
N ASP A 15 14.81 -2.57 10.95
CA ASP A 15 14.24 -3.92 10.92
C ASP A 15 14.70 -4.78 9.73
N GLY A 16 15.41 -4.18 8.76
CA GLY A 16 16.04 -4.94 7.68
C GLY A 16 15.09 -5.42 6.57
N VAL A 17 13.99 -4.72 6.32
CA VAL A 17 12.96 -5.14 5.35
C VAL A 17 13.49 -5.03 3.92
N ARG A 18 13.42 -6.13 3.16
CA ARG A 18 13.84 -6.15 1.75
C ARG A 18 12.71 -5.65 0.84
N VAL A 19 13.04 -4.68 -0.02
CA VAL A 19 12.13 -4.12 -1.01
C VAL A 19 12.62 -4.37 -2.43
N HIS A 20 11.71 -4.87 -3.25
CA HIS A 20 11.92 -5.10 -4.67
C HIS A 20 10.92 -4.27 -5.47
N SER A 21 11.41 -3.38 -6.33
CA SER A 21 10.56 -2.62 -7.25
C SER A 21 10.64 -3.20 -8.64
N LEU A 22 9.50 -3.20 -9.32
CA LEU A 22 9.36 -3.63 -10.69
C LEU A 22 8.60 -2.55 -11.45
N VAL A 23 9.14 -2.15 -12.60
CA VAL A 23 8.46 -1.27 -13.54
C VAL A 23 8.06 -2.14 -14.73
N LEU A 24 6.76 -2.43 -14.84
CA LEU A 24 6.20 -3.26 -15.91
C LEU A 24 5.21 -2.42 -16.73
N PRO A 25 5.32 -2.40 -18.06
CA PRO A 25 4.37 -1.67 -18.90
C PRO A 25 2.97 -2.27 -18.76
N GLY A 26 1.96 -1.40 -18.59
CA GLY A 26 0.55 -1.81 -18.50
C GLY A 26 0.08 -2.23 -17.10
N LEU A 27 0.95 -2.21 -16.08
CA LEU A 27 0.56 -2.44 -14.69
C LEU A 27 0.50 -1.09 -13.94
N PRO A 28 -0.69 -0.58 -13.55
CA PRO A 28 -0.80 0.73 -12.91
C PRO A 28 -0.12 0.75 -11.53
N ALA A 29 -0.52 -0.15 -10.63
CA ALA A 29 0.15 -0.36 -9.36
C ALA A 29 -0.13 -1.76 -8.81
N SER A 30 0.91 -2.45 -8.35
CA SER A 30 0.82 -3.75 -7.68
C SER A 30 1.79 -3.75 -6.51
N THR A 31 1.33 -4.24 -5.36
CA THR A 31 2.15 -4.37 -4.16
C THR A 31 1.88 -5.73 -3.54
N THR A 32 2.95 -6.47 -3.27
CA THR A 32 2.87 -7.75 -2.57
C THR A 32 3.85 -7.74 -1.41
N VAL A 33 3.38 -8.15 -0.23
CA VAL A 33 4.19 -8.33 0.96
C VAL A 33 4.21 -9.83 1.27
N TYR A 34 5.42 -10.39 1.36
CA TYR A 34 5.63 -11.78 1.70
C TYR A 34 6.13 -11.90 3.14
N PHE A 35 5.45 -12.74 3.90
CA PHE A 35 5.87 -13.22 5.20
C PHE A 35 6.19 -14.70 5.05
N SER A 36 7.29 -15.17 5.61
CA SER A 36 7.68 -16.58 5.54
C SER A 36 8.14 -17.09 6.89
N GLY A 37 7.81 -18.36 7.16
CA GLY A 37 8.18 -19.11 8.34
C GLY A 37 8.58 -20.52 7.95
N LYS A 38 8.91 -21.36 8.94
CA LYS A 38 9.27 -22.75 8.67
C LYS A 38 8.05 -23.52 8.15
N GLY A 39 8.07 -23.86 6.86
CA GLY A 39 7.03 -24.67 6.23
C GLY A 39 5.81 -23.87 5.74
N GLU A 40 5.82 -22.54 5.84
CA GLU A 40 4.71 -21.70 5.40
C GLU A 40 5.16 -20.37 4.80
N ILE A 41 4.33 -19.86 3.90
CA ILE A 41 4.47 -18.54 3.29
C ILE A 41 3.08 -17.90 3.29
N TYR A 42 2.99 -16.68 3.78
CA TYR A 42 1.79 -15.86 3.75
C TYR A 42 2.07 -14.62 2.91
N SER A 43 1.21 -14.37 1.90
CA SER A 43 1.36 -13.23 1.01
C SER A 43 0.11 -12.35 1.02
N ILE A 44 0.29 -11.06 1.23
CA ILE A 44 -0.75 -10.04 1.04
C ILE A 44 -0.47 -9.33 -0.28
N LYS A 45 -1.44 -9.33 -1.20
CA LYS A 45 -1.32 -8.71 -2.52
C LYS A 45 -2.44 -7.71 -2.75
N HIS A 46 -2.08 -6.51 -3.20
CA HIS A 46 -3.01 -5.47 -3.62
C HIS A 46 -2.66 -5.01 -5.04
N GLU A 47 -3.64 -5.06 -5.94
CA GLU A 47 -3.48 -4.70 -7.34
C GLU A 47 -4.53 -3.67 -7.76
N ILE A 48 -4.06 -2.57 -8.31
CA ILE A 48 -4.88 -1.52 -8.89
C ILE A 48 -4.89 -1.73 -10.39
N ILE A 49 -6.00 -2.28 -10.89
CA ILE A 49 -6.26 -2.46 -12.33
C ILE A 49 -6.94 -1.21 -12.90
N ASP A 50 -7.81 -0.60 -12.11
CA ASP A 50 -8.54 0.64 -12.45
C ASP A 50 -8.54 1.57 -11.22
N VAL A 51 -8.42 2.88 -11.45
CA VAL A 51 -8.52 3.95 -10.43
C VAL A 51 -9.88 3.91 -9.70
N GLN A 52 -10.92 3.37 -10.32
CA GLN A 52 -12.22 3.15 -9.68
C GLN A 52 -12.13 2.29 -8.40
N SER A 53 -11.11 1.45 -8.27
CA SER A 53 -10.84 0.67 -7.04
C SER A 53 -10.66 1.53 -5.79
N LEU A 54 -10.33 2.83 -5.94
CA LEU A 54 -10.16 3.77 -4.84
C LEU A 54 -11.48 4.38 -4.35
N MET A 55 -12.55 4.33 -5.15
CA MET A 55 -13.83 4.97 -4.86
C MET A 55 -14.52 4.47 -3.58
N PRO A 56 -14.49 3.17 -3.22
CA PRO A 56 -15.08 2.70 -1.96
C PRO A 56 -14.47 3.38 -0.73
N GLY A 57 -13.15 3.56 -0.71
CA GLY A 57 -12.44 4.25 0.38
C GLY A 57 -12.79 5.73 0.45
N LEU A 58 -12.91 6.39 -0.71
CA LEU A 58 -13.34 7.79 -0.79
C LEU A 58 -14.76 7.98 -0.25
N LEU A 59 -15.71 7.14 -0.67
CA LEU A 59 -17.10 7.19 -0.21
C LEU A 59 -17.21 6.92 1.30
N LEU A 60 -16.40 5.99 1.83
CA LEU A 60 -16.29 5.75 3.27
C LEU A 60 -15.85 7.02 4.01
N GLY A 61 -14.80 7.68 3.52
CA GLY A 61 -14.31 8.94 4.08
C GLY A 61 -15.38 10.04 4.07
N ILE A 62 -16.03 10.27 2.92
CA ILE A 62 -17.10 11.27 2.77
C ILE A 62 -18.27 10.98 3.74
N ARG A 63 -18.66 9.72 3.91
CA ARG A 63 -19.76 9.35 4.81
C ARG A 63 -19.39 9.56 6.28
N LYS A 64 -18.14 9.34 6.67
CA LYS A 64 -17.70 9.48 8.07
C LYS A 64 -17.34 10.91 8.44
N VAL A 65 -16.84 11.73 7.51
CA VAL A 65 -16.32 13.08 7.81
C VAL A 65 -17.35 13.99 8.48
N ILE A 66 -18.63 13.86 8.14
CA ILE A 66 -19.73 14.66 8.69
C ILE A 66 -19.82 14.56 10.22
N ARG A 67 -19.35 13.44 10.81
CA ARG A 67 -19.41 13.19 12.26
C ARG A 67 -18.10 13.48 12.99
N LEU A 68 -17.04 13.85 12.27
CA LEU A 68 -15.72 14.06 12.87
C LEU A 68 -15.65 15.42 13.54
N LYS A 69 -15.16 15.44 14.78
CA LYS A 69 -14.89 16.67 15.54
C LYS A 69 -13.45 17.14 15.43
N ASN A 70 -12.55 16.25 15.00
CA ASN A 70 -11.11 16.47 14.92
C ASN A 70 -10.60 15.96 13.57
N LEU A 71 -9.43 16.48 13.17
CA LEU A 71 -8.70 15.96 12.02
C LEU A 71 -8.27 14.51 12.29
N VAL A 72 -8.58 13.63 11.34
CA VAL A 72 -8.15 12.23 11.36
C VAL A 72 -7.23 12.00 10.17
N TYR A 73 -5.98 11.63 10.44
CA TYR A 73 -5.02 11.22 9.41
C TYR A 73 -5.03 9.70 9.27
N GLY A 74 -5.18 9.22 8.02
CA GLY A 74 -5.22 7.81 7.67
C GLY A 74 -6.64 7.24 7.57
N LEU A 75 -6.93 6.52 6.48
CA LEU A 75 -8.24 5.88 6.25
C LEU A 75 -8.43 4.62 7.10
N GLU A 76 -7.35 4.02 7.58
CA GLU A 76 -7.34 2.85 8.47
C GLU A 76 -8.10 3.09 9.79
N LYS A 77 -8.22 4.35 10.22
CA LYS A 77 -9.01 4.73 11.40
C LYS A 77 -10.52 4.68 11.17
N PHE A 78 -10.93 4.49 9.92
CA PHE A 78 -12.31 4.35 9.50
C PHE A 78 -12.68 2.93 9.05
N LEU A 79 -11.71 2.04 8.91
CA LEU A 79 -11.93 0.65 8.53
C LEU A 79 -12.26 -0.23 9.74
#